data_AF-A0A945Y7C0-F1
#
_entry.id   AF-A0A945Y7C0-F1
#
_cell.length_a   1.000
_cell.length_b   1.000
_cell.length_c   1.000
_cell.angle_alpha   90.00
_cell.angle_beta   90.00
_cell.angle_gamma   90.00
#
_symmetry.space_group_name_H-M   'P 1'
#
loop_
_entity.id
_entity.type
_entity.pdbx_description
1 polymer ?
#
loop_
_entity_poly.entity_id
_entity_poly.type
_entity_poly.pdbx_seq_one_letter_code
_entity_poly.pdbx_strand_id
1 'polypeptide(L)'
;MKKKSFAIDEPLRHPDHSRPRTRREFISQGFMTGSATLAGASMLSIMSKSNTAFAELAGDIDALRAQSICDIQNASAGKIPFICFDLSGGANISGSNVLVGGAGGQEDFLSTAGYSKLGLPGDRIPGAIDPNGGNFVNRELGLAFHSQSAMLRGIFDKCPVGARASINGAVIPARSDNDTANNPHNPMYAIAQNGHYAYGSLLNLIGSRNSVSGGNSMAGGFSLDPTFIDPAMRPTKINRPSDVTDLVNTGKLVGLLNKDDAVRVMESIQRISDMKLTATDTKVAQDAELKRGIRCAYVQSAHLTDKYADDGALGNGVSPVLDATQDLAIRALFSDEELLNDSEFRKTAAIMKMVMNGLASAGTITMGGFDYHTGDRATGEQRDFRAGQCMGACLAYADAVGVPLMMYVFSDGSVASNGLPDNSVLGNGKGQWTGDNSSTAASFFLVYNPGQAAQLRSGGIYGLSTDQHQQLGHMRREASVETSSPYPAANSVDRLVETVVLNYMALHDDVGGFAGLAHGLGSSPETLDRQIAFQPIVNGQLTPPG
;
A
#
# COMPACT_ATOMS: atom_id res chain seq x y z
N MET A 1 7.48 35.45 -19.08
CA MET A 1 8.31 34.51 -18.30
C MET A 1 7.59 33.17 -18.24
N LYS A 2 8.10 32.11 -18.89
CA LYS A 2 7.55 30.76 -18.71
C LYS A 2 7.91 30.30 -17.29
N LYS A 3 6.94 29.79 -16.51
CA LYS A 3 7.21 29.15 -15.21
C LYS A 3 8.26 28.06 -15.41
N LYS A 4 9.27 28.02 -14.54
CA LYS A 4 10.48 27.20 -14.70
C LYS A 4 10.35 25.80 -14.08
N SER A 5 9.33 25.57 -13.26
CA SER A 5 8.95 24.29 -12.64
C SER A 5 7.62 24.48 -11.89
N PHE A 6 6.94 23.40 -11.53
CA PHE A 6 5.70 23.43 -10.74
C PHE A 6 6.00 23.23 -9.24
N ALA A 7 5.19 23.82 -8.37
CA ALA A 7 5.25 23.51 -6.94
C ALA A 7 4.73 22.08 -6.67
N ILE A 8 5.07 21.50 -5.52
CA ILE A 8 4.81 20.09 -5.22
C ILE A 8 3.32 19.71 -5.35
N ASP A 9 2.44 20.58 -4.87
CA ASP A 9 0.97 20.43 -4.94
C ASP A 9 0.32 21.27 -6.06
N GLU A 10 1.12 21.90 -6.93
CA GLU A 10 0.56 22.67 -8.04
C GLU A 10 -0.05 21.71 -9.08
N PRO A 11 -1.32 21.90 -9.48
CA PRO A 11 -1.91 21.09 -10.52
C PRO A 11 -1.22 21.26 -11.87
N LEU A 12 -1.04 20.17 -12.58
CA LEU A 12 -0.44 20.13 -13.90
C LEU A 12 -1.50 20.36 -14.97
N ARG A 13 -1.23 21.31 -15.87
CA ARG A 13 -2.13 21.67 -16.97
C ARG A 13 -1.43 21.36 -18.27
N HIS A 14 -1.86 20.30 -18.95
CA HIS A 14 -1.29 19.94 -20.25
C HIS A 14 -2.11 20.60 -21.37
N PRO A 15 -1.52 21.49 -22.18
CA PRO A 15 -2.23 22.14 -23.28
C PRO A 15 -2.59 21.17 -24.42
N ASP A 16 -1.88 20.05 -24.49
CA ASP A 16 -1.99 19.06 -25.58
C ASP A 16 -2.91 17.86 -25.23
N HIS A 17 -3.45 17.82 -24.00
CA HIS A 17 -4.39 16.80 -23.56
C HIS A 17 -5.82 17.35 -23.48
N SER A 18 -6.82 16.45 -23.60
CA SER A 18 -8.20 16.81 -23.29
C SER A 18 -8.34 17.23 -21.82
N ARG A 19 -9.16 18.24 -21.55
CA ARG A 19 -9.47 18.66 -20.18
C ARG A 19 -9.97 17.45 -19.36
N PRO A 20 -9.54 17.30 -18.09
CA PRO A 20 -10.02 16.24 -17.22
C PRO A 20 -11.55 16.21 -17.14
N ARG A 21 -12.12 15.04 -17.37
CA ARG A 21 -13.54 14.73 -17.26
C ARG A 21 -13.84 13.76 -16.14
N THR A 22 -12.88 12.90 -15.79
CA THR A 22 -13.04 11.90 -14.73
C THR A 22 -12.28 12.29 -13.47
N ARG A 23 -12.79 11.91 -12.29
CA ARG A 23 -12.12 12.14 -11.00
C ARG A 23 -10.67 11.65 -10.99
N ARG A 24 -10.35 10.60 -11.75
CA ARG A 24 -9.01 10.03 -11.87
C ARG A 24 -8.06 10.96 -12.63
N GLU A 25 -8.48 11.49 -13.76
CA GLU A 25 -7.73 12.50 -14.53
C GLU A 25 -7.49 13.78 -13.72
N PHE A 26 -8.43 14.16 -12.86
CA PHE A 26 -8.20 15.27 -11.92
C PHE A 26 -7.11 14.96 -10.88
N ILE A 27 -6.82 13.69 -10.58
CA ILE A 27 -5.82 13.32 -9.57
C ILE A 27 -4.44 13.15 -10.20
N SER A 28 -4.35 12.53 -11.38
CA SER A 28 -3.08 12.41 -12.11
C SER A 28 -2.46 13.80 -12.34
N GLN A 29 -3.33 14.79 -12.64
CA GLN A 29 -2.95 16.19 -12.80
C GLN A 29 -2.91 17.00 -11.50
N GLY A 30 -3.13 16.39 -10.33
CA GLY A 30 -3.02 17.07 -9.03
C GLY A 30 -4.12 18.11 -8.73
N PHE A 31 -5.21 18.16 -9.51
CA PHE A 31 -6.35 19.05 -9.26
C PHE A 31 -7.25 18.62 -8.10
N MET A 32 -7.14 17.37 -7.65
CA MET A 32 -7.89 16.85 -6.52
C MET A 32 -6.98 16.06 -5.59
N THR A 33 -7.05 16.37 -4.30
CA THR A 33 -6.60 15.52 -3.20
C THR A 33 -7.84 14.88 -2.57
N GLY A 34 -7.87 13.55 -2.38
CA GLY A 34 -9.09 12.76 -2.16
C GLY A 34 -10.18 13.38 -1.27
N SER A 35 -11.29 13.80 -1.88
CA SER A 35 -12.49 14.35 -1.20
C SER A 35 -13.12 13.37 -0.20
N ALA A 36 -13.41 13.83 1.02
CA ALA A 36 -14.05 13.06 2.09
C ALA A 36 -15.51 12.76 1.77
N THR A 37 -15.95 11.53 2.01
CA THR A 37 -17.37 11.17 2.09
C THR A 37 -17.49 10.22 3.26
N LEU A 38 -18.11 10.68 4.33
CA LEU A 38 -18.46 9.89 5.50
C LEU A 38 -19.72 9.08 5.13
N ALA A 39 -19.66 7.75 5.18
CA ALA A 39 -20.85 6.92 5.19
C ALA A 39 -20.83 6.14 6.50
N GLY A 40 -21.48 6.70 7.52
CA GLY A 40 -21.66 6.08 8.83
C GLY A 40 -23.08 6.37 9.31
N ALA A 41 -23.75 5.35 9.84
CA ALA A 41 -25.05 5.48 10.48
C ALA A 41 -24.91 6.25 11.81
N SER A 42 -25.78 7.23 12.05
CA SER A 42 -25.78 8.16 13.18
C SER A 42 -26.22 7.53 14.52
N MET A 43 -25.72 8.04 15.67
CA MET A 43 -26.49 8.84 16.67
C MET A 43 -25.73 9.13 18.00
N LEU A 44 -25.68 10.44 18.36
CA LEU A 44 -25.59 11.10 19.70
C LEU A 44 -24.29 11.19 20.57
N SER A 45 -23.58 12.32 20.40
CA SER A 45 -22.87 13.33 21.28
C SER A 45 -22.41 13.15 22.76
N ILE A 46 -21.13 13.55 23.10
CA ILE A 46 -20.55 14.42 24.23
C ILE A 46 -19.86 13.87 25.57
N MET A 47 -18.55 14.08 25.79
CA MET A 47 -17.81 14.35 27.08
C MET A 47 -17.80 13.42 28.36
N SER A 48 -16.56 13.03 28.74
CA SER A 48 -15.85 13.02 30.06
C SER A 48 -15.52 11.73 30.88
N LYS A 49 -14.21 11.49 31.08
CA LYS A 49 -13.37 10.94 32.19
C LYS A 49 -13.35 9.44 32.65
N SER A 50 -12.11 8.88 32.54
CA SER A 50 -11.23 8.18 33.51
C SER A 50 -11.20 6.64 33.71
N ASN A 51 -10.01 6.11 33.33
CA ASN A 51 -9.17 5.02 33.82
C ASN A 51 -9.22 3.66 33.09
N THR A 52 -8.12 3.40 32.38
CA THR A 52 -7.79 2.19 31.61
C THR A 52 -7.60 0.94 32.47
N ALA A 53 -8.55 0.02 32.36
CA ALA A 53 -8.35 -1.42 32.40
C ALA A 53 -9.12 -2.03 31.20
N PHE A 54 -8.61 -3.08 30.57
CA PHE A 54 -9.40 -3.84 29.59
C PHE A 54 -10.34 -4.77 30.36
N ALA A 55 -11.64 -4.63 30.16
CA ALA A 55 -12.64 -5.45 30.84
C ALA A 55 -13.10 -6.51 29.86
N GLU A 56 -12.65 -7.74 30.09
CA GLU A 56 -13.08 -8.90 29.29
C GLU A 56 -14.62 -8.95 29.22
N LEU A 57 -15.15 -9.06 28.00
CA LEU A 57 -16.59 -9.21 27.76
C LEU A 57 -17.17 -10.31 28.65
N ALA A 58 -18.42 -10.18 29.07
CA ALA A 58 -19.11 -11.24 29.77
C ALA A 58 -19.06 -12.54 28.94
N GLY A 59 -18.77 -13.66 29.59
CA GLY A 59 -18.47 -14.91 28.89
C GLY A 59 -19.59 -15.42 27.98
N ASP A 60 -20.84 -15.06 28.24
CA ASP A 60 -21.96 -15.34 27.34
C ASP A 60 -21.90 -14.53 26.03
N ILE A 61 -21.45 -13.28 26.09
CA ILE A 61 -21.27 -12.39 24.95
C ILE A 61 -19.98 -12.71 24.20
N ASP A 62 -18.88 -13.00 24.91
CA ASP A 62 -17.62 -13.38 24.26
C ASP A 62 -17.78 -14.68 23.47
N ALA A 63 -18.54 -15.65 23.98
CA ALA A 63 -18.86 -16.87 23.25
C ALA A 63 -19.59 -16.62 21.92
N LEU A 64 -20.41 -15.57 21.81
CA LEU A 64 -21.13 -15.24 20.57
C LEU A 64 -20.19 -14.76 19.46
N ARG A 65 -18.96 -14.39 19.78
CA ARG A 65 -17.98 -13.91 18.80
C ARG A 65 -17.38 -15.02 17.95
N ALA A 66 -17.53 -16.28 18.37
CA ALA A 66 -17.00 -17.42 17.64
C ALA A 66 -17.34 -17.37 16.14
N GLN A 67 -16.42 -17.87 15.32
CA GLN A 67 -16.55 -17.89 13.84
C GLN A 67 -17.87 -18.53 13.37
N SER A 68 -18.36 -19.55 14.08
CA SER A 68 -19.62 -20.22 13.77
C SER A 68 -20.88 -19.40 14.09
N ILE A 69 -20.76 -18.23 14.73
CA ILE A 69 -21.87 -17.42 15.21
C ILE A 69 -21.82 -16.02 14.60
N CYS A 70 -20.87 -15.19 15.04
CA CYS A 70 -20.71 -13.81 14.60
C CYS A 70 -19.39 -13.49 13.90
N ASP A 71 -18.39 -14.36 14.01
CA ASP A 71 -17.09 -14.19 13.35
C ASP A 71 -16.41 -12.84 13.67
N ILE A 72 -16.45 -12.46 14.95
CA ILE A 72 -15.87 -11.19 15.43
C ILE A 72 -14.44 -11.47 15.92
N GLN A 73 -13.49 -11.20 15.03
CA GLN A 73 -12.07 -11.48 15.22
C GLN A 73 -11.45 -10.63 16.34
N ASN A 74 -10.65 -11.27 17.20
CA ASN A 74 -9.97 -10.64 18.34
C ASN A 74 -8.56 -10.10 17.97
N ALA A 75 -7.96 -10.70 16.95
CA ALA A 75 -6.62 -10.43 16.49
C ALA A 75 -6.62 -10.36 14.96
N SER A 76 -5.59 -9.75 14.38
CA SER A 76 -5.41 -9.85 12.94
C SER A 76 -5.10 -11.30 12.56
N ALA A 77 -5.26 -11.66 11.28
CA ALA A 77 -4.94 -12.99 10.81
C ALA A 77 -3.43 -13.35 10.86
N GLY A 78 -2.59 -12.44 11.34
CA GLY A 78 -1.15 -12.67 11.43
C GLY A 78 -0.48 -12.81 10.07
N LYS A 79 -0.97 -12.16 9.02
CA LYS A 79 -0.28 -12.13 7.72
C LYS A 79 0.63 -10.92 7.64
N ILE A 80 1.65 -10.99 6.78
CA ILE A 80 2.59 -9.87 6.57
C ILE A 80 1.77 -8.62 6.17
N PRO A 81 1.86 -7.51 6.92
CA PRO A 81 1.35 -6.20 6.52
C PRO A 81 1.61 -5.89 5.04
N PHE A 82 0.59 -5.45 4.31
CA PHE A 82 0.70 -5.13 2.89
C PHE A 82 0.24 -3.70 2.59
N ILE A 83 1.12 -2.89 2.00
CA ILE A 83 0.82 -1.50 1.64
C ILE A 83 1.11 -1.25 0.16
N CYS A 84 0.14 -0.69 -0.55
CA CYS A 84 0.26 -0.20 -1.91
C CYS A 84 0.55 1.31 -1.92
N PHE A 85 1.54 1.73 -2.72
CA PHE A 85 1.67 3.09 -3.22
C PHE A 85 1.21 3.14 -4.67
N ASP A 86 0.09 3.84 -4.90
CA ASP A 86 -0.53 4.06 -6.21
C ASP A 86 -0.20 5.48 -6.68
N LEU A 87 0.88 5.60 -7.46
CA LEU A 87 1.41 6.87 -7.97
C LEU A 87 0.69 7.25 -9.27
N SER A 88 -0.32 8.11 -9.16
CA SER A 88 -1.22 8.42 -10.28
C SER A 88 -0.64 9.47 -11.21
N GLY A 89 -0.43 9.09 -12.46
CA GLY A 89 -0.11 9.92 -13.60
C GLY A 89 1.11 9.48 -14.43
N GLY A 90 1.83 8.42 -14.09
CA GLY A 90 3.00 8.02 -14.86
C GLY A 90 4.35 8.30 -14.19
N ALA A 91 4.54 7.80 -12.96
CA ALA A 91 5.77 7.97 -12.21
C ALA A 91 7.00 7.43 -12.96
N ASN A 92 8.14 8.13 -12.78
CA ASN A 92 9.44 7.68 -13.24
C ASN A 92 10.01 6.60 -12.30
N ILE A 93 9.54 5.36 -12.41
CA ILE A 93 10.09 4.26 -11.60
C ILE A 93 11.41 3.75 -12.21
N SER A 94 11.40 3.42 -13.50
CA SER A 94 12.51 2.75 -14.19
C SER A 94 13.71 3.65 -14.47
N GLY A 95 14.90 3.16 -14.15
CA GLY A 95 16.19 3.74 -14.50
C GLY A 95 16.63 4.84 -13.56
N SER A 96 15.89 5.95 -13.49
CA SER A 96 16.33 7.12 -12.72
C SER A 96 15.96 7.06 -11.23
N ASN A 97 15.05 6.16 -10.86
CA ASN A 97 14.84 5.74 -9.47
C ASN A 97 15.33 4.30 -9.28
N VAL A 98 14.50 3.29 -9.57
CA VAL A 98 14.87 1.88 -9.46
C VAL A 98 15.57 1.44 -10.74
N LEU A 99 16.75 0.80 -10.64
CA LEU A 99 17.44 0.32 -11.84
C LEU A 99 16.69 -0.84 -12.48
N VAL A 100 16.75 -0.91 -13.80
CA VAL A 100 16.25 -2.02 -14.60
C VAL A 100 17.30 -2.35 -15.66
N GLY A 101 17.43 -3.63 -15.98
CA GLY A 101 18.43 -4.16 -16.90
C GLY A 101 17.88 -5.25 -17.80
N GLY A 102 18.79 -5.88 -18.54
CA GLY A 102 18.53 -7.02 -19.41
C GLY A 102 18.25 -8.32 -18.64
N ALA A 103 18.36 -9.45 -19.34
CA ALA A 103 18.00 -10.76 -18.82
C ALA A 103 18.92 -11.25 -17.68
N GLY A 104 20.07 -10.60 -17.46
CA GLY A 104 20.95 -10.86 -16.32
C GLY A 104 20.51 -10.21 -15.00
N GLY A 105 19.50 -9.35 -15.00
CA GLY A 105 19.02 -8.62 -13.82
C GLY A 105 19.28 -7.11 -13.92
N GLN A 106 19.14 -6.39 -12.80
CA GLN A 106 19.19 -4.91 -12.79
C GLN A 106 20.53 -4.31 -13.28
N GLU A 107 21.64 -5.05 -13.09
CA GLU A 107 23.00 -4.63 -13.49
C GLU A 107 23.45 -5.17 -14.85
N ASP A 108 22.58 -5.88 -15.57
CA ASP A 108 22.74 -6.12 -17.01
C ASP A 108 22.39 -4.83 -17.76
N PHE A 109 23.32 -3.86 -17.71
CA PHE A 109 23.03 -2.46 -18.02
C PHE A 109 22.55 -2.21 -19.45
N LEU A 110 21.66 -1.23 -19.57
CA LEU A 110 21.08 -0.79 -20.83
C LEU A 110 22.09 0.02 -21.66
N SER A 111 21.74 0.31 -22.91
CA SER A 111 22.53 1.24 -23.73
C SER A 111 22.41 2.67 -23.22
N THR A 112 23.38 3.54 -23.57
CA THR A 112 23.30 4.98 -23.30
C THR A 112 22.01 5.60 -23.85
N ALA A 113 21.55 5.16 -25.02
CA ALA A 113 20.28 5.61 -25.60
C ALA A 113 19.07 5.14 -24.76
N GLY A 114 19.10 3.91 -24.25
CA GLY A 114 18.10 3.40 -23.32
C GLY A 114 18.04 4.21 -22.03
N TYR A 115 19.18 4.50 -21.40
CA TYR A 115 19.23 5.36 -20.23
C TYR A 115 18.80 6.81 -20.52
N SER A 116 19.14 7.35 -21.70
CA SER A 116 18.63 8.66 -22.13
C SER A 116 17.11 8.67 -22.24
N LYS A 117 16.48 7.59 -22.73
CA LYS A 117 15.01 7.43 -22.75
C LYS A 117 14.43 7.41 -21.33
N LEU A 118 15.16 6.87 -20.35
CA LEU A 118 14.83 6.89 -18.92
C LEU A 118 15.26 8.18 -18.19
N GLY A 119 15.67 9.21 -18.93
CA GLY A 119 16.00 10.53 -18.38
C GLY A 119 17.36 10.63 -17.68
N LEU A 120 18.28 9.68 -17.90
CA LEU A 120 19.65 9.76 -17.40
C LEU A 120 20.61 10.20 -18.51
N PRO A 121 21.45 11.23 -18.29
CA PRO A 121 22.48 11.64 -19.24
C PRO A 121 23.64 10.64 -19.25
N GLY A 122 24.41 10.61 -20.34
CA GLY A 122 25.45 9.61 -20.59
C GLY A 122 26.60 9.59 -19.56
N ASP A 123 26.82 10.68 -18.84
CA ASP A 123 27.80 10.82 -17.77
C ASP A 123 27.26 10.43 -16.39
N ARG A 124 26.00 10.01 -16.30
CA ARG A 124 25.31 9.59 -15.07
C ARG A 124 24.56 8.28 -15.24
N ILE A 125 25.03 7.42 -16.13
CA ILE A 125 24.47 6.07 -16.27
C ILE A 125 25.14 5.11 -15.27
N PRO A 126 24.45 4.06 -14.82
CA PRO A 126 25.08 2.96 -14.09
C PRO A 126 26.32 2.43 -14.84
N GLY A 127 27.43 2.26 -14.11
CA GLY A 127 28.71 1.85 -14.68
C GLY A 127 29.60 3.00 -15.20
N ALA A 128 29.09 4.23 -15.28
CA ALA A 128 29.93 5.42 -15.40
C ALA A 128 30.57 5.76 -14.04
N ILE A 129 31.74 6.42 -14.06
CA ILE A 129 32.41 6.87 -12.85
C ILE A 129 31.79 8.20 -12.42
N ASP A 130 31.18 8.25 -11.24
CA ASP A 130 30.70 9.49 -10.67
C ASP A 130 31.86 10.40 -10.20
N PRO A 131 31.65 11.72 -10.02
CA PRO A 131 32.71 12.64 -9.60
C PRO A 131 33.36 12.32 -8.25
N ASN A 132 32.75 11.45 -7.44
CA ASN A 132 33.25 10.99 -6.15
C ASN A 132 33.83 9.55 -6.21
N GLY A 133 33.93 8.95 -7.40
CA GLY A 133 34.50 7.62 -7.64
C GLY A 133 33.51 6.44 -7.53
N GLY A 134 32.21 6.69 -7.38
CA GLY A 134 31.16 5.66 -7.39
C GLY A 134 30.69 5.26 -8.80
N ASN A 135 29.74 4.32 -8.89
CA ASN A 135 29.26 3.73 -10.17
C ASN A 135 27.78 4.05 -10.49
N PHE A 136 27.21 5.07 -9.85
CA PHE A 136 25.79 5.43 -9.91
C PHE A 136 24.78 4.36 -9.46
N VAL A 137 25.23 3.30 -8.77
CA VAL A 137 24.38 2.25 -8.20
C VAL A 137 24.40 2.36 -6.67
N ASN A 138 23.21 2.31 -6.05
CA ASN A 138 23.06 2.14 -4.61
C ASN A 138 22.28 0.84 -4.31
N ARG A 139 22.79 0.04 -3.38
CA ARG A 139 22.28 -1.27 -2.98
C ARG A 139 21.92 -1.35 -1.49
N GLU A 140 21.88 -0.22 -0.76
CA GLU A 140 21.63 -0.22 0.70
C GLU A 140 20.26 -0.81 1.08
N LEU A 141 19.29 -0.85 0.15
CA LEU A 141 17.98 -1.47 0.34
C LEU A 141 17.88 -2.88 -0.28
N GLY A 142 19.01 -3.49 -0.66
CA GLY A 142 19.09 -4.74 -1.42
C GLY A 142 18.73 -4.60 -2.90
N LEU A 143 17.59 -3.95 -3.20
CA LEU A 143 17.19 -3.58 -4.57
C LEU A 143 18.12 -2.49 -5.12
N ALA A 144 18.52 -2.60 -6.39
CA ALA A 144 19.37 -1.60 -7.02
C ALA A 144 18.58 -0.33 -7.35
N PHE A 145 19.01 0.80 -6.79
CA PHE A 145 18.55 2.13 -7.16
C PHE A 145 19.67 2.91 -7.84
N HIS A 146 19.29 3.87 -8.67
CA HIS A 146 20.22 4.90 -9.10
C HIS A 146 20.67 5.71 -7.87
N SER A 147 21.98 5.91 -7.66
CA SER A 147 22.49 6.54 -6.44
C SER A 147 22.00 7.98 -6.22
N GLN A 148 21.61 8.66 -7.31
CA GLN A 148 21.00 9.99 -7.30
C GLN A 148 19.47 9.99 -7.45
N SER A 149 18.80 8.89 -7.10
CA SER A 149 17.34 8.77 -7.10
C SER A 149 16.71 9.72 -6.07
N ALA A 150 15.75 10.55 -6.49
CA ALA A 150 14.96 11.36 -5.56
C ALA A 150 14.11 10.49 -4.65
N MET A 151 13.52 9.41 -5.18
CA MET A 151 12.74 8.45 -4.40
C MET A 151 13.59 7.78 -3.32
N LEU A 152 14.78 7.30 -3.66
CA LEU A 152 15.72 6.71 -2.68
C LEU A 152 16.13 7.74 -1.61
N ARG A 153 16.44 8.97 -2.03
CA ARG A 153 16.77 10.06 -1.10
C ARG A 153 15.62 10.33 -0.13
N GLY A 154 14.38 10.29 -0.60
CA GLY A 154 13.19 10.39 0.25
C GLY A 154 13.05 9.20 1.20
N ILE A 155 13.29 7.98 0.72
CA ILE A 155 13.28 6.80 1.60
C ILE A 155 14.32 6.98 2.71
N PHE A 156 15.53 7.43 2.40
CA PHE A 156 16.59 7.63 3.39
C PHE A 156 16.35 8.79 4.35
N ASP A 157 15.55 9.78 3.96
CA ASP A 157 15.15 10.90 4.82
C ASP A 157 14.32 10.41 6.03
N LYS A 158 13.50 9.37 5.84
CA LYS A 158 12.63 8.83 6.90
C LYS A 158 13.06 7.45 7.42
N CYS A 159 13.76 6.64 6.62
CA CYS A 159 14.20 5.29 6.97
C CYS A 159 15.61 5.29 7.59
N PRO A 160 15.76 4.90 8.87
CA PRO A 160 17.05 4.89 9.54
C PRO A 160 17.97 3.79 9.00
N VAL A 161 19.28 4.01 9.07
CA VAL A 161 20.30 3.08 8.52
C VAL A 161 20.15 1.65 9.07
N GLY A 162 19.79 1.50 10.35
CA GLY A 162 19.57 0.19 10.97
C GLY A 162 18.45 -0.61 10.29
N ALA A 163 17.33 0.04 9.97
CA ALA A 163 16.21 -0.59 9.26
C ALA A 163 16.57 -0.98 7.82
N ARG A 164 17.43 -0.21 7.15
CA ARG A 164 17.82 -0.45 5.74
C ARG A 164 18.46 -1.82 5.52
N ALA A 165 19.27 -2.29 6.47
CA ALA A 165 19.90 -3.60 6.41
C ALA A 165 18.92 -4.78 6.46
N SER A 166 17.68 -4.52 6.89
CA SER A 166 16.57 -5.48 6.97
C SER A 166 15.64 -5.42 5.74
N ILE A 167 16.00 -4.62 4.73
CA ILE A 167 15.20 -4.41 3.52
C ILE A 167 15.85 -5.13 2.33
N ASN A 168 15.02 -5.82 1.56
CA ASN A 168 15.34 -6.21 0.19
C ASN A 168 14.17 -5.84 -0.73
N GLY A 169 14.32 -5.94 -2.04
CA GLY A 169 13.22 -5.70 -2.96
C GLY A 169 13.43 -6.36 -4.31
N ALA A 170 12.37 -6.36 -5.11
CA ALA A 170 12.40 -6.82 -6.49
C ALA A 170 11.64 -5.85 -7.40
N VAL A 171 12.07 -5.77 -8.66
CA VAL A 171 11.45 -4.92 -9.69
C VAL A 171 10.86 -5.78 -10.80
N ILE A 172 9.73 -5.35 -11.34
CA ILE A 172 8.96 -6.06 -12.35
C ILE A 172 8.79 -5.15 -13.58
N PRO A 173 9.67 -5.26 -14.59
CA PRO A 173 9.47 -4.63 -15.89
C PRO A 173 8.20 -5.18 -16.55
N ALA A 174 7.19 -4.33 -16.68
CA ALA A 174 5.89 -4.73 -17.19
C ALA A 174 5.20 -3.58 -17.89
N ARG A 175 4.64 -3.82 -19.08
CA ARG A 175 3.89 -2.79 -19.79
C ARG A 175 2.59 -2.50 -19.04
N SER A 176 2.32 -1.23 -18.80
CA SER A 176 1.01 -0.71 -18.44
C SER A 176 0.43 0.05 -19.63
N ASP A 177 -0.88 0.05 -19.85
CA ASP A 177 -1.44 0.92 -20.89
C ASP A 177 -1.23 2.39 -20.49
N ASN A 178 -0.85 3.25 -21.44
CA ASN A 178 -0.75 4.69 -21.19
C ASN A 178 -2.16 5.28 -21.10
N ASP A 179 -2.41 6.12 -20.09
CA ASP A 179 -3.60 6.97 -20.00
C ASP A 179 -4.96 6.25 -20.04
N THR A 180 -5.02 4.96 -19.72
CA THR A 180 -6.31 4.28 -19.55
C THR A 180 -6.65 4.19 -18.07
N ALA A 181 -7.82 4.72 -17.71
CA ALA A 181 -8.39 4.65 -16.38
C ALA A 181 -8.73 3.20 -15.91
N ASN A 182 -8.33 2.19 -16.68
CA ASN A 182 -8.68 0.79 -16.53
C ASN A 182 -7.50 -0.11 -16.17
N ASN A 183 -6.28 0.42 -15.94
CA ASN A 183 -5.17 -0.44 -15.52
C ASN A 183 -5.49 -1.08 -14.15
N PRO A 184 -5.60 -2.41 -14.10
CA PRO A 184 -5.98 -3.13 -12.90
C PRO A 184 -4.73 -3.41 -12.04
N HIS A 185 -4.07 -2.36 -11.51
CA HIS A 185 -2.81 -2.52 -10.79
C HIS A 185 -2.96 -2.91 -9.30
N ASN A 186 -4.15 -2.77 -8.72
CA ASN A 186 -4.30 -2.87 -7.27
C ASN A 186 -4.59 -4.33 -6.84
N PRO A 187 -3.71 -4.98 -6.04
CA PRO A 187 -3.85 -6.38 -5.64
C PRO A 187 -4.66 -6.59 -4.35
N MET A 188 -5.24 -5.55 -3.75
CA MET A 188 -5.69 -5.58 -2.36
C MET A 188 -6.73 -6.67 -2.04
N TYR A 189 -7.70 -6.89 -2.93
CA TYR A 189 -8.68 -7.97 -2.75
C TYR A 189 -8.03 -9.35 -2.79
N ALA A 190 -7.15 -9.58 -3.78
CA ALA A 190 -6.39 -10.81 -3.90
C ALA A 190 -5.51 -11.09 -2.65
N ILE A 191 -4.91 -10.05 -2.07
CA ILE A 191 -4.11 -10.17 -0.85
C ILE A 191 -4.99 -10.51 0.36
N ALA A 192 -6.15 -9.88 0.50
CA ALA A 192 -7.07 -10.18 1.60
C ALA A 192 -7.71 -11.57 1.51
N GLN A 193 -8.05 -12.03 0.30
CA GLN A 193 -8.82 -13.26 0.09
C GLN A 193 -7.97 -14.53 0.02
N ASN A 194 -6.77 -14.49 -0.56
CA ASN A 194 -5.94 -15.70 -0.72
C ASN A 194 -5.05 -16.02 0.49
N GLY A 195 -5.17 -15.26 1.58
CA GLY A 195 -4.40 -15.47 2.81
C GLY A 195 -5.13 -16.28 3.89
N HIS A 196 -6.20 -17.02 3.58
CA HIS A 196 -7.14 -17.56 4.58
C HIS A 196 -7.63 -16.46 5.53
N TYR A 197 -8.22 -15.44 4.91
CA TYR A 197 -8.78 -14.23 5.50
C TYR A 197 -7.80 -13.47 6.38
N ALA A 198 -6.94 -12.69 5.71
CA ALA A 198 -6.24 -11.59 6.34
C ALA A 198 -7.29 -10.57 6.82
N TYR A 199 -7.86 -10.76 8.00
CA TYR A 199 -8.70 -9.78 8.66
C TYR A 199 -7.81 -8.87 9.50
N GLY A 200 -8.07 -7.56 9.44
CA GLY A 200 -7.63 -6.68 10.50
C GLY A 200 -8.60 -6.80 11.67
N SER A 201 -8.13 -6.49 12.88
CA SER A 201 -8.98 -6.53 14.06
C SER A 201 -10.01 -5.39 14.14
N LEU A 202 -10.06 -4.51 13.13
CA LEU A 202 -11.05 -3.44 13.02
C LEU A 202 -11.66 -3.36 11.62
N LEU A 203 -10.84 -3.40 10.57
CA LEU A 203 -11.25 -3.32 9.18
C LEU A 203 -10.55 -4.38 8.33
N ASN A 204 -11.17 -4.76 7.21
CA ASN A 204 -10.55 -5.69 6.27
C ASN A 204 -9.55 -4.93 5.40
N LEU A 205 -10.05 -4.12 4.48
CA LEU A 205 -9.24 -3.30 3.57
C LEU A 205 -9.41 -1.82 3.89
N ILE A 206 -8.35 -1.05 3.71
CA ILE A 206 -8.40 0.41 3.76
C ILE A 206 -7.73 1.05 2.55
N GLY A 207 -8.13 2.27 2.23
CA GLY A 207 -7.49 3.03 1.17
C GLY A 207 -7.77 4.50 1.27
N SER A 208 -6.97 5.30 0.59
CA SER A 208 -7.10 6.76 0.61
C SER A 208 -8.13 7.33 -0.37
N ARG A 209 -8.82 6.44 -1.08
CA ARG A 209 -9.82 6.81 -2.08
C ARG A 209 -11.11 6.06 -1.81
N ASN A 210 -12.22 6.77 -1.96
CA ASN A 210 -13.52 6.14 -2.07
C ASN A 210 -13.66 5.60 -3.51
N SER A 211 -13.18 4.38 -3.72
CA SER A 211 -13.22 3.60 -4.96
C SER A 211 -13.32 2.11 -4.61
N VAL A 212 -13.55 1.24 -5.60
CA VAL A 212 -13.62 -0.21 -5.36
C VAL A 212 -12.31 -0.75 -4.79
N SER A 213 -11.16 -0.29 -5.29
CA SER A 213 -9.83 -0.72 -4.86
C SER A 213 -9.26 0.03 -3.65
N GLY A 214 -9.93 1.09 -3.18
CA GLY A 214 -9.36 2.01 -2.20
C GLY A 214 -8.27 2.95 -2.78
N GLY A 215 -7.94 2.81 -4.07
CA GLY A 215 -6.94 3.60 -4.80
C GLY A 215 -7.46 4.32 -6.05
N ASN A 216 -6.56 4.87 -6.86
CA ASN A 216 -6.85 5.38 -8.20
C ASN A 216 -7.04 4.23 -9.20
N SER A 217 -6.06 3.33 -9.24
CA SER A 217 -6.01 2.16 -10.12
C SER A 217 -7.06 1.12 -9.73
N MET A 218 -7.59 0.36 -10.68
CA MET A 218 -8.64 -0.64 -10.41
C MET A 218 -8.06 -1.87 -9.69
N ALA A 219 -8.92 -2.63 -9.02
CA ALA A 219 -8.54 -3.96 -8.53
C ALA A 219 -8.20 -4.85 -9.72
N GLY A 220 -7.19 -5.72 -9.58
CA GLY A 220 -6.70 -6.48 -10.72
C GLY A 220 -6.22 -7.90 -10.50
N GLY A 221 -5.80 -8.52 -11.61
CA GLY A 221 -5.58 -9.96 -11.70
C GLY A 221 -6.90 -10.72 -11.66
N PHE A 222 -6.90 -11.90 -11.03
CA PHE A 222 -8.12 -12.65 -10.75
C PHE A 222 -9.10 -11.91 -9.82
N SER A 223 -8.72 -10.77 -9.21
CA SER A 223 -9.65 -9.84 -8.53
C SER A 223 -10.69 -9.21 -9.46
N LEU A 224 -10.61 -9.44 -10.79
CA LEU A 224 -11.66 -9.05 -11.75
C LEU A 224 -12.77 -10.10 -11.88
N ASP A 225 -12.57 -11.31 -11.36
CA ASP A 225 -13.65 -12.28 -11.21
C ASP A 225 -14.62 -11.73 -10.13
N PRO A 226 -15.92 -11.59 -10.42
CA PRO A 226 -16.92 -11.14 -9.45
C PRO A 226 -16.96 -11.98 -8.16
N THR A 227 -16.43 -13.21 -8.19
CA THR A 227 -16.28 -14.05 -7.00
C THR A 227 -15.15 -13.57 -6.06
N PHE A 228 -14.22 -12.76 -6.55
CA PHE A 228 -13.11 -12.17 -5.78
C PHE A 228 -13.29 -10.69 -5.43
N ILE A 229 -14.30 -9.99 -5.99
CA ILE A 229 -14.71 -8.69 -5.43
C ILE A 229 -15.83 -8.93 -4.44
N ASP A 230 -15.48 -9.11 -3.17
CA ASP A 230 -16.46 -9.17 -2.10
C ASP A 230 -16.88 -7.74 -1.70
N PRO A 231 -18.15 -7.33 -1.96
CA PRO A 231 -18.64 -6.02 -1.57
C PRO A 231 -18.54 -5.76 -0.05
N ALA A 232 -18.55 -6.81 0.78
CA ALA A 232 -18.39 -6.71 2.22
C ALA A 232 -16.94 -6.35 2.63
N MET A 233 -15.96 -6.60 1.77
CA MET A 233 -14.56 -6.23 1.99
C MET A 233 -14.18 -4.89 1.37
N ARG A 234 -15.15 -4.12 0.86
CA ARG A 234 -14.85 -2.86 0.18
C ARG A 234 -14.00 -1.94 1.06
N PRO A 235 -12.87 -1.41 0.56
CA PRO A 235 -11.95 -0.62 1.36
C PRO A 235 -12.60 0.61 2.01
N THR A 236 -12.41 0.76 3.31
CA THR A 236 -12.81 1.96 4.03
C THR A 236 -11.86 3.11 3.71
N LYS A 237 -12.42 4.29 3.47
CA LYS A 237 -11.64 5.46 3.09
C LYS A 237 -10.96 6.09 4.32
N ILE A 238 -9.62 6.16 4.31
CA ILE A 238 -8.80 6.81 5.35
C ILE A 238 -7.83 7.80 4.72
N ASN A 239 -7.95 9.09 5.06
CA ASN A 239 -7.09 10.16 4.54
C ASN A 239 -6.36 10.95 5.63
N ARG A 240 -6.67 10.73 6.90
CA ARG A 240 -6.07 11.42 8.04
C ARG A 240 -6.32 10.64 9.33
N PRO A 241 -5.54 10.89 10.39
CA PRO A 241 -5.68 10.17 11.66
C PRO A 241 -7.09 10.26 12.27
N SER A 242 -7.75 11.42 12.16
CA SER A 242 -9.12 11.58 12.69
C SER A 242 -10.15 10.67 12.00
N ASP A 243 -9.95 10.33 10.72
CA ASP A 243 -10.85 9.40 10.01
C ASP A 243 -10.80 8.02 10.67
N VAL A 244 -9.69 7.63 11.32
CA VAL A 244 -9.52 6.36 12.04
C VAL A 244 -10.16 6.43 13.43
N THR A 245 -9.88 7.49 14.20
CA THR A 245 -10.47 7.64 15.53
C THR A 245 -11.99 7.72 15.46
N ASP A 246 -12.53 8.31 14.38
CA ASP A 246 -13.97 8.42 14.16
C ASP A 246 -14.62 7.07 13.76
N LEU A 247 -13.86 6.05 13.34
CA LEU A 247 -14.39 4.70 13.05
C LEU A 247 -14.91 4.02 14.31
N VAL A 248 -14.19 4.22 15.42
CA VAL A 248 -14.53 3.65 16.72
C VAL A 248 -14.95 4.77 17.66
N ASN A 249 -15.81 5.65 17.15
CA ASN A 249 -16.51 6.57 18.02
C ASN A 249 -17.71 5.82 18.62
N THR A 250 -17.50 5.23 19.81
CA THR A 250 -18.53 4.55 20.60
C THR A 250 -19.58 5.51 21.17
N GLY A 251 -19.52 6.78 20.78
CA GLY A 251 -20.37 7.83 21.27
C GLY A 251 -20.23 8.03 22.78
N LYS A 252 -21.24 8.65 23.36
CA LYS A 252 -21.26 9.14 24.74
C LYS A 252 -21.37 8.08 25.85
N LEU A 253 -21.51 6.80 25.54
CA LEU A 253 -21.73 5.77 26.57
C LEU A 253 -20.55 5.70 27.54
N VAL A 254 -19.33 5.76 27.03
CA VAL A 254 -18.07 5.83 27.81
C VAL A 254 -17.84 7.22 28.44
N GLY A 255 -18.64 8.23 28.08
CA GLY A 255 -18.68 9.54 28.75
C GLY A 255 -19.77 9.65 29.83
N LEU A 256 -20.79 8.78 29.82
CA LEU A 256 -21.85 8.70 30.85
C LEU A 256 -21.50 7.69 31.94
N LEU A 257 -20.80 6.65 31.52
CA LEU A 257 -20.41 5.49 32.27
C LEU A 257 -18.92 5.34 32.02
N ASN A 258 -18.17 4.82 32.99
CA ASN A 258 -16.81 4.37 32.67
C ASN A 258 -16.87 3.30 31.57
N LYS A 259 -15.72 3.01 30.94
CA LYS A 259 -15.61 2.00 29.89
C LYS A 259 -16.34 0.70 30.24
N ASP A 260 -16.13 0.16 31.44
CA ASP A 260 -16.70 -1.11 31.89
C ASP A 260 -18.23 -1.08 31.94
N ASP A 261 -18.79 -0.01 32.46
CA ASP A 261 -20.23 0.17 32.57
C ASP A 261 -20.87 0.42 31.19
N ALA A 262 -20.19 1.11 30.28
CA ALA A 262 -20.61 1.24 28.89
C ALA A 262 -20.68 -0.13 28.18
N VAL A 263 -19.65 -0.97 28.36
CA VAL A 263 -19.62 -2.34 27.85
C VAL A 263 -20.80 -3.14 28.41
N ARG A 264 -21.02 -3.14 29.73
CA ARG A 264 -22.16 -3.83 30.38
C ARG A 264 -23.53 -3.39 29.85
N VAL A 265 -23.70 -2.11 29.55
CA VAL A 265 -24.94 -1.61 28.93
C VAL A 265 -25.11 -2.17 27.52
N MET A 266 -24.06 -2.19 26.70
CA MET A 266 -24.14 -2.77 25.36
C MET A 266 -24.38 -4.28 25.37
N GLU A 267 -23.78 -5.01 26.31
CA GLU A 267 -24.10 -6.42 26.53
C GLU A 267 -25.58 -6.60 26.94
N SER A 268 -26.11 -5.72 27.78
CA SER A 268 -27.53 -5.76 28.16
C SER A 268 -28.45 -5.47 26.97
N ILE A 269 -28.10 -4.52 26.11
CA ILE A 269 -28.83 -4.21 24.87
C ILE A 269 -28.79 -5.41 23.92
N GLN A 270 -27.64 -6.08 23.81
CA GLN A 270 -27.50 -7.31 23.02
C GLN A 270 -28.48 -8.38 23.54
N ARG A 271 -28.48 -8.66 24.86
CA ARG A 271 -29.36 -9.68 25.48
C ARG A 271 -30.84 -9.36 25.26
N ILE A 272 -31.25 -8.10 25.46
CA ILE A 272 -32.63 -7.64 25.22
C ILE A 272 -33.02 -7.80 23.75
N SER A 273 -32.14 -7.40 22.84
CA SER A 273 -32.36 -7.49 21.40
C SER A 273 -32.47 -8.95 20.95
N ASP A 274 -31.60 -9.83 21.45
CA ASP A 274 -31.60 -11.25 21.15
C ASP A 274 -32.92 -11.93 21.58
N MET A 275 -33.37 -11.66 22.80
CA MET A 275 -34.67 -12.14 23.31
C MET A 275 -35.82 -11.67 22.42
N LYS A 276 -35.82 -10.39 22.01
CA LYS A 276 -36.90 -9.84 21.18
C LYS A 276 -36.90 -10.41 19.76
N LEU A 277 -35.73 -10.52 19.14
CA LEU A 277 -35.57 -11.10 17.80
C LEU A 277 -35.95 -12.57 17.78
N THR A 278 -35.67 -13.32 18.84
CA THR A 278 -36.13 -14.71 18.99
C THR A 278 -37.66 -14.82 18.97
N ALA A 279 -38.36 -13.86 19.58
CA ALA A 279 -39.82 -13.84 19.69
C ALA A 279 -40.54 -13.12 18.53
N THR A 280 -39.83 -12.67 17.50
CA THR A 280 -40.39 -11.82 16.43
C THR A 280 -40.21 -12.49 15.06
N ASP A 281 -41.24 -12.54 14.23
CA ASP A 281 -41.13 -12.91 12.82
C ASP A 281 -41.01 -11.62 11.98
N THR A 282 -39.88 -11.43 11.30
CA THR A 282 -39.60 -10.22 10.51
C THR A 282 -40.38 -10.15 9.20
N LYS A 283 -41.07 -11.23 8.80
CA LYS A 283 -41.82 -11.35 7.54
C LYS A 283 -40.99 -11.12 6.27
N VAL A 284 -39.66 -11.18 6.36
CA VAL A 284 -38.76 -11.18 5.20
C VAL A 284 -38.27 -12.59 4.88
N ALA A 285 -37.89 -12.82 3.61
CA ALA A 285 -37.43 -14.14 3.16
C ALA A 285 -36.14 -14.59 3.88
N GLN A 286 -35.28 -13.65 4.27
CA GLN A 286 -34.00 -13.90 4.96
C GLN A 286 -34.08 -13.60 6.48
N ASP A 287 -35.19 -13.94 7.14
CA ASP A 287 -35.43 -13.65 8.57
C ASP A 287 -34.29 -14.08 9.50
N ALA A 288 -33.78 -15.31 9.34
CA ALA A 288 -32.71 -15.85 10.15
C ALA A 288 -31.38 -15.09 9.96
N GLU A 289 -31.04 -14.73 8.73
CA GLU A 289 -29.81 -13.99 8.41
C GLU A 289 -29.88 -12.55 8.91
N LEU A 290 -31.02 -11.88 8.74
CA LEU A 290 -31.25 -10.54 9.26
C LEU A 290 -31.13 -10.50 10.80
N LYS A 291 -31.76 -11.45 11.48
CA LYS A 291 -31.66 -11.57 12.93
C LYS A 291 -30.23 -11.82 13.39
N ARG A 292 -29.50 -12.70 12.69
CA ARG A 292 -28.07 -12.94 12.96
C ARG A 292 -27.26 -11.66 12.79
N GLY A 293 -27.45 -10.92 11.70
CA GLY A 293 -26.78 -9.65 11.44
C GLY A 293 -26.99 -8.63 12.56
N ILE A 294 -28.23 -8.46 13.03
CA ILE A 294 -28.54 -7.53 14.13
C ILE A 294 -27.91 -7.98 15.45
N ARG A 295 -27.98 -9.29 15.77
CA ARG A 295 -27.35 -9.84 16.98
C ARG A 295 -25.84 -9.57 16.99
N CYS A 296 -25.18 -9.87 15.88
CA CYS A 296 -23.74 -9.72 15.74
C CYS A 296 -23.30 -8.26 15.72
N ALA A 297 -24.11 -7.34 15.20
CA ALA A 297 -23.82 -5.90 15.26
C ALA A 297 -23.71 -5.39 16.71
N TYR A 298 -24.58 -5.86 17.62
CA TYR A 298 -24.50 -5.48 19.03
C TYR A 298 -23.30 -6.10 19.75
N VAL A 299 -22.99 -7.38 19.48
CA VAL A 299 -21.78 -8.03 20.01
C VAL A 299 -20.53 -7.29 19.52
N GLN A 300 -20.48 -6.91 18.24
CA GLN A 300 -19.37 -6.16 17.66
C GLN A 300 -19.23 -4.77 18.31
N SER A 301 -20.34 -4.09 18.58
CA SER A 301 -20.32 -2.77 19.25
C SER A 301 -19.78 -2.85 20.67
N ALA A 302 -20.20 -3.87 21.44
CA ALA A 302 -19.67 -4.13 22.77
C ALA A 302 -18.17 -4.44 22.72
N HIS A 303 -17.76 -5.30 21.78
CA HIS A 303 -16.36 -5.68 21.59
C HIS A 303 -15.46 -4.50 21.21
N LEU A 304 -15.87 -3.68 20.23
CA LEU A 304 -15.11 -2.50 19.80
C LEU A 304 -14.94 -1.48 20.93
N THR A 305 -15.95 -1.35 21.79
CA THR A 305 -15.89 -0.46 22.95
C THR A 305 -14.94 -0.98 24.00
N ASP A 306 -15.00 -2.26 24.35
CA ASP A 306 -14.01 -2.82 25.25
C ASP A 306 -12.58 -2.67 24.69
N LYS A 307 -12.39 -2.87 23.39
CA LYS A 307 -11.04 -2.86 22.82
C LYS A 307 -10.47 -1.46 22.59
N TYR A 308 -11.29 -0.50 22.14
CA TYR A 308 -10.77 0.77 21.62
C TYR A 308 -11.39 2.01 22.23
N ALA A 309 -12.45 1.88 23.04
CA ALA A 309 -12.89 3.04 23.80
C ALA A 309 -11.87 3.33 24.89
N ASP A 310 -11.62 4.62 25.08
CA ASP A 310 -10.77 5.12 26.13
C ASP A 310 -11.46 6.30 26.78
N ASP A 311 -11.37 6.35 28.09
CA ASP A 311 -11.85 7.44 28.92
C ASP A 311 -10.68 8.37 29.35
N GLY A 312 -9.48 8.11 28.81
CA GLY A 312 -8.21 8.80 29.01
C GLY A 312 -7.91 10.05 28.15
N ALA A 313 -6.62 10.41 28.10
CA ALA A 313 -6.05 11.77 27.97
C ALA A 313 -6.42 12.59 26.71
N LEU A 314 -6.97 11.99 25.66
CA LEU A 314 -7.29 12.69 24.41
C LEU A 314 -8.61 13.46 24.47
N GLY A 315 -9.46 13.21 25.47
CA GLY A 315 -10.74 13.91 25.65
C GLY A 315 -11.76 13.65 24.53
N ASN A 316 -11.46 12.75 23.58
CA ASN A 316 -12.27 12.40 22.42
C ASN A 316 -12.93 11.02 22.53
N GLY A 317 -12.68 10.25 23.60
CA GLY A 317 -13.34 8.97 23.88
C GLY A 317 -12.72 7.74 23.20
N VAL A 318 -11.54 7.88 22.58
CA VAL A 318 -10.94 6.84 21.72
C VAL A 318 -9.49 6.58 22.13
N SER A 319 -9.11 5.30 22.13
CA SER A 319 -7.76 4.86 22.52
C SER A 319 -6.66 5.48 21.64
N PRO A 320 -5.55 5.95 22.24
CA PRO A 320 -4.36 6.40 21.50
C PRO A 320 -3.79 5.36 20.53
N VAL A 321 -4.15 4.07 20.69
CA VAL A 321 -3.78 3.01 19.74
C VAL A 321 -4.37 3.23 18.35
N LEU A 322 -5.44 4.02 18.21
CA LEU A 322 -6.07 4.36 16.92
C LEU A 322 -5.58 5.69 16.34
N ASP A 323 -4.96 6.55 17.16
CA ASP A 323 -4.51 7.87 16.74
C ASP A 323 -3.03 7.87 16.35
N ALA A 324 -2.76 8.00 15.05
CA ALA A 324 -1.40 8.10 14.54
C ALA A 324 -0.64 9.34 15.03
N THR A 325 -1.33 10.40 15.47
CA THR A 325 -0.68 11.61 16.02
C THR A 325 -0.15 11.43 17.44
N GLN A 326 -0.60 10.37 18.13
CA GLN A 326 -0.19 10.02 19.50
C GLN A 326 0.87 8.92 19.53
N ASP A 327 1.16 8.31 18.38
CA ASP A 327 2.16 7.27 18.28
C ASP A 327 3.57 7.86 18.31
N LEU A 328 4.36 7.49 19.31
CA LEU A 328 5.71 8.03 19.49
C LEU A 328 6.65 7.68 18.32
N ALA A 329 6.50 6.51 17.71
CA ALA A 329 7.30 6.14 16.55
C ALA A 329 6.91 6.97 15.33
N ILE A 330 5.62 7.26 15.13
CA ILE A 330 5.17 8.14 14.04
C ILE A 330 5.61 9.59 14.27
N ARG A 331 5.51 10.10 15.50
CA ARG A 331 5.97 11.45 15.87
C ARG A 331 7.48 11.63 15.71
N ALA A 332 8.25 10.54 15.75
CA ALA A 332 9.68 10.58 15.43
C ALA A 332 9.95 10.66 13.90
N LEU A 333 9.00 10.23 13.07
CA LEU A 333 9.11 10.25 11.61
C LEU A 333 8.54 11.53 10.98
N PHE A 334 7.42 12.02 11.52
CA PHE A 334 6.76 13.24 11.07
C PHE A 334 6.55 14.19 12.26
N SER A 335 7.00 15.43 12.08
CA SER A 335 6.68 16.53 12.99
C SER A 335 5.17 16.85 12.97
N ASP A 336 4.69 17.48 14.04
CA ASP A 336 3.30 17.94 14.12
C ASP A 336 2.97 18.94 12.98
N GLU A 337 3.95 19.75 12.54
CA GLU A 337 3.79 20.68 11.42
C GLU A 337 3.69 19.96 10.06
N GLU A 338 4.54 18.96 9.83
CA GLU A 338 4.47 18.10 8.64
C GLU A 338 3.11 17.39 8.56
N LEU A 339 2.65 16.82 9.67
CA LEU A 339 1.32 16.22 9.73
C LEU A 339 0.23 17.29 9.59
N LEU A 340 0.38 18.52 10.06
CA LEU A 340 -0.67 19.52 9.87
C LEU A 340 -0.77 20.02 8.42
N ASN A 341 0.36 20.13 7.72
CA ASN A 341 0.44 20.83 6.45
C ASN A 341 0.53 19.93 5.23
N ASP A 342 1.09 18.72 5.33
CA ASP A 342 1.20 17.79 4.20
C ASP A 342 0.16 16.65 4.29
N SER A 343 -0.78 16.64 3.33
CA SER A 343 -1.84 15.63 3.29
C SER A 343 -1.35 14.22 2.95
N GLU A 344 -0.22 14.11 2.23
CA GLU A 344 0.38 12.83 1.90
C GLU A 344 1.00 12.19 3.15
N PHE A 345 1.62 12.99 4.02
CA PHE A 345 2.16 12.52 5.30
C PHE A 345 1.06 12.10 6.28
N ARG A 346 -0.02 12.90 6.43
CA ARG A 346 -1.17 12.53 7.29
C ARG A 346 -1.79 11.20 6.93
N LYS A 347 -2.06 11.03 5.64
CA LYS A 347 -2.67 9.83 5.08
C LYS A 347 -1.75 8.63 5.26
N THR A 348 -0.45 8.79 4.98
CA THR A 348 0.55 7.74 5.18
C THR A 348 0.61 7.32 6.64
N ALA A 349 0.69 8.27 7.57
CA ALA A 349 0.70 8.00 9.01
C ALA A 349 -0.54 7.21 9.48
N ALA A 350 -1.73 7.59 9.02
CA ALA A 350 -2.97 6.90 9.37
C ALA A 350 -3.04 5.48 8.80
N ILE A 351 -2.71 5.30 7.51
CA ILE A 351 -2.78 3.99 6.85
C ILE A 351 -1.70 3.05 7.37
N MET A 352 -0.45 3.51 7.52
CA MET A 352 0.65 2.66 7.98
C MET A 352 0.40 2.14 9.40
N LYS A 353 -0.12 2.99 10.30
CA LYS A 353 -0.53 2.58 11.65
C LYS A 353 -1.59 1.50 11.63
N MET A 354 -2.65 1.72 10.86
CA MET A 354 -3.75 0.77 10.75
C MET A 354 -3.29 -0.60 10.24
N VAL A 355 -2.45 -0.63 9.21
CA VAL A 355 -2.01 -1.89 8.61
C VAL A 355 -0.98 -2.62 9.50
N MET A 356 0.04 -1.92 9.99
CA MET A 356 1.13 -2.58 10.74
C MET A 356 0.75 -2.98 12.16
N ASN A 357 -0.23 -2.30 12.77
CA ASN A 357 -0.78 -2.71 14.07
C ASN A 357 -1.87 -3.78 13.92
N GLY A 358 -2.08 -4.31 12.70
CA GLY A 358 -3.06 -5.36 12.45
C GLY A 358 -4.52 -4.91 12.58
N LEU A 359 -4.80 -3.60 12.58
CA LEU A 359 -6.16 -3.05 12.60
C LEU A 359 -6.84 -3.16 11.22
N ALA A 360 -6.03 -3.12 10.15
CA ALA A 360 -6.40 -3.42 8.78
C ALA A 360 -5.46 -4.47 8.19
N SER A 361 -5.94 -5.27 7.24
CA SER A 361 -5.10 -6.31 6.61
C SER A 361 -4.13 -5.75 5.58
N ALA A 362 -4.60 -4.78 4.81
CA ALA A 362 -3.82 -4.13 3.76
C ALA A 362 -4.34 -2.71 3.52
N GLY A 363 -3.46 -1.84 3.02
CA GLY A 363 -3.75 -0.42 2.79
C GLY A 363 -3.29 0.09 1.43
N THR A 364 -4.08 0.97 0.78
CA THR A 364 -3.65 1.70 -0.42
C THR A 364 -3.49 3.20 -0.19
N ILE A 365 -2.26 3.70 -0.35
CA ILE A 365 -1.90 5.12 -0.35
C ILE A 365 -1.80 5.58 -1.81
N THR A 366 -2.73 6.44 -2.24
CA THR A 366 -2.73 7.01 -3.60
C THR A 366 -2.16 8.40 -3.58
N MET A 367 -1.11 8.65 -4.36
CA MET A 367 -0.47 9.95 -4.49
C MET A 367 -0.73 10.50 -5.90
N GLY A 368 -1.18 11.75 -6.02
CA GLY A 368 -1.46 12.39 -7.31
C GLY A 368 -0.29 13.23 -7.82
N GLY A 369 -0.34 13.64 -9.09
CA GLY A 369 0.66 14.51 -9.69
C GLY A 369 1.84 13.78 -10.34
N PHE A 370 1.71 12.53 -10.74
CA PHE A 370 2.82 11.79 -11.36
C PHE A 370 2.86 11.92 -12.88
N ASP A 371 1.96 12.72 -13.48
CA ASP A 371 1.94 13.09 -14.91
C ASP A 371 3.06 14.08 -15.22
N TYR A 372 4.29 13.60 -15.33
CA TYR A 372 5.46 14.46 -15.44
C TYR A 372 5.62 15.13 -16.82
N HIS A 373 4.59 15.22 -17.65
CA HIS A 373 4.62 15.89 -18.95
C HIS A 373 4.62 17.41 -18.84
N THR A 374 5.44 17.93 -17.95
CA THR A 374 5.54 19.33 -17.61
C THR A 374 6.64 20.04 -18.40
N GLY A 375 7.48 19.28 -19.12
CA GLY A 375 8.63 19.82 -19.84
C GLY A 375 9.77 20.25 -18.90
N ASP A 376 9.81 19.69 -17.69
CA ASP A 376 10.90 19.87 -16.72
C ASP A 376 11.16 18.57 -15.96
N ARG A 377 12.31 18.50 -15.28
CA ARG A 377 12.69 17.35 -14.44
C ARG A 377 12.40 17.62 -12.96
N ALA A 378 12.61 18.87 -12.54
CA ALA A 378 12.53 19.31 -11.15
C ALA A 378 11.20 18.97 -10.47
N THR A 379 10.08 19.06 -11.19
CA THR A 379 8.75 18.74 -10.67
C THR A 379 8.64 17.25 -10.33
N GLY A 380 9.10 16.38 -11.22
CA GLY A 380 9.12 14.94 -10.99
C GLY A 380 10.02 14.54 -9.82
N GLU A 381 11.25 15.07 -9.76
CA GLU A 381 12.18 14.80 -8.66
C GLU A 381 11.62 15.21 -7.29
N GLN A 382 10.89 16.32 -7.19
CA GLN A 382 10.27 16.72 -5.92
C GLN A 382 9.13 15.79 -5.50
N ARG A 383 8.33 15.31 -6.45
CA ARG A 383 7.21 14.39 -6.17
C ARG A 383 7.70 12.98 -5.85
N ASP A 384 8.71 12.50 -6.57
CA ASP A 384 9.42 11.26 -6.26
C ASP A 384 10.06 11.33 -4.86
N PHE A 385 10.64 12.47 -4.48
CA PHE A 385 11.19 12.67 -3.13
C PHE A 385 10.11 12.55 -2.04
N ARG A 386 8.97 13.22 -2.20
CA ARG A 386 7.86 13.11 -1.22
C ARG A 386 7.27 11.69 -1.17
N ALA A 387 7.15 11.01 -2.31
CA ALA A 387 6.74 9.61 -2.34
C ALA A 387 7.74 8.73 -1.59
N GLY A 388 9.04 8.95 -1.82
CA GLY A 388 10.12 8.31 -1.08
C GLY A 388 10.03 8.53 0.43
N GLN A 389 9.73 9.74 0.90
CA GLN A 389 9.55 10.02 2.33
C GLN A 389 8.40 9.20 2.93
N CYS A 390 7.27 9.10 2.22
CA CYS A 390 6.15 8.28 2.67
C CYS A 390 6.52 6.78 2.71
N MET A 391 7.23 6.28 1.70
CA MET A 391 7.73 4.90 1.65
C MET A 391 8.72 4.62 2.78
N GLY A 392 9.67 5.52 3.01
CA GLY A 392 10.66 5.43 4.08
C GLY A 392 10.03 5.44 5.46
N ALA A 393 8.98 6.24 5.67
CA ALA A 393 8.22 6.27 6.92
C ALA A 393 7.51 4.94 7.18
N CYS A 394 6.90 4.31 6.16
CA CYS A 394 6.32 2.97 6.32
C CYS A 394 7.37 1.94 6.73
N LEU A 395 8.54 1.93 6.08
CA LEU A 395 9.64 1.01 6.40
C LEU A 395 10.20 1.24 7.81
N ALA A 396 10.36 2.50 8.22
CA ALA A 396 10.82 2.86 9.55
C ALA A 396 9.80 2.52 10.65
N TYR A 397 8.51 2.68 10.36
CA TYR A 397 7.46 2.31 11.31
C TYR A 397 7.38 0.80 11.49
N ALA A 398 7.52 0.03 10.40
CA ALA A 398 7.62 -1.44 10.47
C ALA A 398 8.77 -1.90 11.36
N ASP A 399 9.93 -1.23 11.26
CA ASP A 399 11.08 -1.45 12.13
C ASP A 399 10.81 -1.09 13.59
N ALA A 400 10.19 0.07 13.83
CA ALA A 400 9.87 0.53 15.17
C ALA A 400 8.87 -0.40 15.90
N VAL A 401 7.92 -0.99 15.19
CA VAL A 401 6.93 -1.93 15.76
C VAL A 401 7.34 -3.40 15.63
N GLY A 402 8.45 -3.69 14.96
CA GLY A 402 9.04 -5.02 14.85
C GLY A 402 8.25 -6.02 13.98
N VAL A 403 7.52 -5.54 12.97
CA VAL A 403 6.71 -6.40 12.07
C VAL A 403 7.27 -6.40 10.66
N PRO A 404 7.19 -7.52 9.92
CA PRO A 404 7.52 -7.50 8.49
C PRO A 404 6.54 -6.62 7.70
N LEU A 405 6.97 -6.17 6.53
CA LEU A 405 6.14 -5.40 5.61
C LEU A 405 6.47 -5.78 4.17
N MET A 406 5.45 -6.04 3.35
CA MET A 406 5.59 -5.99 1.90
C MET A 406 4.94 -4.70 1.40
N MET A 407 5.76 -3.82 0.83
CA MET A 407 5.34 -2.54 0.27
C MET A 407 5.45 -2.60 -1.25
N TYR A 408 4.31 -2.52 -1.94
CA TYR A 408 4.22 -2.54 -3.39
C TYR A 408 4.03 -1.13 -3.95
N VAL A 409 4.83 -0.75 -4.94
CA VAL A 409 4.83 0.58 -5.56
C VAL A 409 4.57 0.45 -7.05
N PHE A 410 3.54 1.13 -7.54
CA PHE A 410 3.16 1.12 -8.94
C PHE A 410 2.65 2.48 -9.38
N SER A 411 2.55 2.64 -10.69
CA SER A 411 2.02 3.81 -11.36
C SER A 411 1.09 3.37 -12.49
N ASP A 412 0.05 4.14 -12.77
CA ASP A 412 -0.94 3.89 -13.84
C ASP A 412 -0.44 4.35 -15.23
N GLY A 413 0.88 4.36 -15.42
CA GLY A 413 1.57 4.80 -16.62
C GLY A 413 3.08 4.91 -16.37
N SER A 414 3.82 5.37 -17.37
CA SER A 414 5.25 5.65 -17.26
C SER A 414 5.68 6.72 -18.24
N VAL A 415 6.78 7.40 -17.95
CA VAL A 415 7.29 8.51 -18.75
C VAL A 415 8.54 8.15 -19.55
N ALA A 416 8.83 8.96 -20.55
CA ALA A 416 10.09 8.97 -21.28
C ALA A 416 10.65 10.38 -21.45
N SER A 417 11.96 10.44 -21.58
CA SER A 417 12.72 11.66 -21.88
C SER A 417 13.20 11.67 -23.32
N ASN A 418 13.29 12.87 -23.90
CA ASN A 418 13.96 13.11 -25.18
C ASN A 418 15.46 13.45 -25.01
N GLY A 419 16.00 13.40 -23.79
CA GLY A 419 17.40 13.69 -23.49
C GLY A 419 17.76 15.17 -23.31
N LEU A 420 16.81 16.10 -23.45
CA LEU A 420 17.07 17.52 -23.18
C LEU A 420 17.31 17.71 -21.68
N PRO A 421 18.46 18.25 -21.23
CA PRO A 421 18.76 18.36 -19.81
C PRO A 421 17.98 19.46 -19.11
N ASP A 422 17.62 19.23 -17.86
CA ASP A 422 17.16 20.26 -16.92
C ASP A 422 18.32 20.66 -15.99
N ASN A 423 18.97 21.78 -16.33
CA ASN A 423 20.10 22.32 -15.58
C ASN A 423 19.69 23.14 -14.35
N SER A 424 18.42 23.12 -13.94
CA SER A 424 18.03 23.65 -12.64
C SER A 424 18.66 22.82 -11.51
N VAL A 425 18.78 23.41 -10.31
CA VAL A 425 19.33 22.72 -9.13
C VAL A 425 18.57 21.43 -8.85
N LEU A 426 17.24 21.46 -8.97
CA LEU A 426 16.36 20.31 -8.72
C LEU A 426 16.28 19.33 -9.89
N GLY A 427 16.53 19.78 -11.13
CA GLY A 427 16.65 18.92 -12.30
C GLY A 427 17.99 18.18 -12.37
N ASN A 428 19.03 18.71 -11.71
CA ASN A 428 20.35 18.10 -11.54
C ASN A 428 21.00 17.64 -12.86
N GLY A 429 20.72 18.32 -13.97
CA GLY A 429 21.24 18.00 -15.30
C GLY A 429 20.65 16.72 -15.92
N LYS A 430 19.65 16.11 -15.28
CA LYS A 430 18.94 14.94 -15.82
C LYS A 430 18.00 15.34 -16.96
N GLY A 431 17.63 14.37 -17.79
CA GLY A 431 16.73 14.57 -18.92
C GLY A 431 15.31 14.97 -18.47
N GLN A 432 14.73 15.96 -19.14
CA GLN A 432 13.36 16.41 -18.96
C GLN A 432 12.37 15.32 -19.38
N TRP A 433 11.22 15.28 -18.73
CA TRP A 433 10.12 14.40 -19.12
C TRP A 433 9.29 15.05 -20.22
N THR A 434 9.06 14.31 -21.29
CA THR A 434 8.48 14.87 -22.52
C THR A 434 7.27 14.13 -23.07
N GLY A 435 6.97 12.93 -22.55
CA GLY A 435 5.83 12.16 -23.02
C GLY A 435 5.73 10.77 -22.38
N ASP A 436 4.55 10.17 -22.52
CA ASP A 436 4.19 8.93 -21.84
C ASP A 436 4.70 7.79 -22.69
N ASN A 437 5.11 6.71 -22.06
CA ASN A 437 5.69 5.59 -22.75
C ASN A 437 5.53 4.28 -21.98
N SER A 438 4.45 3.54 -22.26
CA SER A 438 4.14 2.24 -21.67
C SER A 438 5.28 1.22 -21.72
N SER A 439 6.18 1.35 -22.70
CA SER A 439 7.32 0.44 -22.84
C SER A 439 8.40 0.64 -21.79
N THR A 440 8.44 1.77 -21.07
CA THR A 440 9.40 2.04 -19.99
C THR A 440 8.87 1.65 -18.61
N ALA A 441 7.64 1.17 -18.52
CA ALA A 441 6.96 0.90 -17.27
C ALA A 441 7.61 -0.22 -16.45
N ALA A 442 7.61 -0.03 -15.15
CA ALA A 442 7.93 -1.04 -14.15
C ALA A 442 7.17 -0.73 -12.87
N SER A 443 6.92 -1.76 -12.08
CA SER A 443 6.58 -1.63 -10.67
C SER A 443 7.65 -2.31 -9.83
N PHE A 444 7.66 -2.07 -8.54
CA PHE A 444 8.58 -2.75 -7.63
C PHE A 444 7.93 -2.98 -6.29
N PHE A 445 8.49 -3.89 -5.51
CA PHE A 445 8.14 -4.03 -4.11
C PHE A 445 9.39 -4.11 -3.25
N LEU A 446 9.28 -3.56 -2.05
CA LEU A 446 10.26 -3.70 -0.98
C LEU A 446 9.67 -4.58 0.11
N VAL A 447 10.51 -5.44 0.68
CA VAL A 447 10.20 -6.31 1.81
C VAL A 447 11.11 -5.90 2.96
N TYR A 448 10.51 -5.40 4.03
CA TYR A 448 11.17 -5.28 5.33
C TYR A 448 10.94 -6.57 6.11
N ASN A 449 12.01 -7.16 6.63
CA ASN A 449 11.97 -8.36 7.45
C ASN A 449 12.78 -8.14 8.73
N PRO A 450 12.15 -8.13 9.92
CA PRO A 450 12.82 -7.81 11.17
C PRO A 450 14.10 -8.64 11.40
N GLY A 451 15.20 -7.95 11.67
CA GLY A 451 16.48 -8.55 12.02
C GLY A 451 17.34 -9.05 10.85
N GLN A 452 16.80 -9.22 9.64
CA GLN A 452 17.58 -9.58 8.44
C GLN A 452 16.82 -9.31 7.14
N ALA A 453 17.51 -8.85 6.10
CA ALA A 453 16.91 -8.71 4.77
C ALA A 453 16.36 -10.06 4.23
N ALA A 454 15.23 -10.00 3.53
CA ALA A 454 14.68 -11.15 2.83
C ALA A 454 15.68 -11.71 1.81
N GLN A 455 15.83 -13.03 1.78
CA GLN A 455 16.82 -13.69 0.94
C GLN A 455 16.24 -13.98 -0.45
N LEU A 456 16.95 -13.56 -1.50
CA LEU A 456 16.56 -13.85 -2.88
C LEU A 456 16.63 -15.36 -3.14
N ARG A 457 15.75 -15.85 -4.01
CA ARG A 457 15.87 -17.21 -4.54
C ARG A 457 17.10 -17.32 -5.43
N SER A 458 17.60 -18.53 -5.56
CA SER A 458 18.65 -18.88 -6.52
C SER A 458 18.52 -20.36 -6.90
N GLY A 459 18.97 -20.70 -8.10
CA GLY A 459 18.94 -22.05 -8.62
C GLY A 459 17.60 -22.42 -9.26
N GLY A 460 17.01 -23.52 -8.81
CA GLY A 460 15.85 -24.16 -9.45
C GLY A 460 16.22 -24.87 -10.75
N ILE A 461 15.22 -25.39 -11.47
CA ILE A 461 15.43 -26.15 -12.72
C ILE A 461 16.10 -25.31 -13.82
N TYR A 462 15.90 -23.99 -13.78
CA TYR A 462 16.44 -23.05 -14.76
C TYR A 462 17.78 -22.45 -14.32
N GLY A 463 18.27 -22.78 -13.12
CA GLY A 463 19.57 -22.32 -12.62
C GLY A 463 19.69 -20.79 -12.53
N LEU A 464 18.61 -20.09 -12.18
CA LEU A 464 18.58 -18.63 -12.17
C LEU A 464 19.44 -18.07 -11.04
N SER A 465 20.14 -16.97 -11.31
CA SER A 465 20.89 -16.26 -10.27
C SER A 465 19.95 -15.47 -9.35
N THR A 466 20.48 -14.99 -8.21
CA THR A 466 19.76 -14.06 -7.34
C THR A 466 19.35 -12.78 -8.08
N ASP A 467 20.20 -12.26 -8.98
CA ASP A 467 19.91 -11.05 -9.76
C ASP A 467 18.71 -11.26 -10.71
N GLN A 468 18.55 -12.47 -11.24
CA GLN A 468 17.43 -12.85 -12.10
C GLN A 468 16.13 -13.09 -11.31
N HIS A 469 16.23 -13.42 -10.02
CA HIS A 469 15.08 -13.41 -9.12
C HIS A 469 14.77 -12.02 -8.57
N GLN A 470 15.73 -11.09 -8.59
CA GLN A 470 15.53 -9.71 -8.16
C GLN A 470 14.83 -8.85 -9.22
N GLN A 471 14.94 -9.22 -10.49
CA GLN A 471 14.21 -8.61 -11.59
C GLN A 471 13.30 -9.63 -12.28
N LEU A 472 11.99 -9.52 -12.07
CA LEU A 472 11.00 -10.46 -12.60
C LEU A 472 10.55 -10.02 -13.99
N GLY A 473 11.37 -10.33 -14.99
CA GLY A 473 11.24 -9.82 -16.36
C GLY A 473 12.53 -9.10 -16.78
N HIS A 474 12.52 -8.45 -17.95
CA HIS A 474 13.67 -7.63 -18.33
C HIS A 474 13.33 -6.57 -19.38
N MET A 475 14.22 -5.60 -19.47
CA MET A 475 14.22 -4.58 -20.52
C MET A 475 15.12 -5.01 -21.68
N ARG A 476 14.78 -4.59 -22.89
CA ARG A 476 15.69 -4.56 -24.03
C ARG A 476 16.72 -3.43 -23.86
N ARG A 477 17.81 -3.47 -24.61
CA ARG A 477 18.92 -2.49 -24.51
C ARG A 477 18.47 -1.04 -24.70
N GLU A 478 17.38 -0.80 -25.42
CA GLU A 478 16.77 0.52 -25.66
C GLU A 478 15.74 0.95 -24.59
N ALA A 479 15.70 0.26 -23.44
CA ALA A 479 14.79 0.53 -22.33
C ALA A 479 13.30 0.35 -22.68
N SER A 480 13.00 -0.70 -23.45
CA SER A 480 11.62 -1.17 -23.69
C SER A 480 11.44 -2.52 -23.01
N VAL A 481 10.33 -2.76 -22.32
CA VAL A 481 10.01 -4.07 -21.72
C VAL A 481 10.05 -5.18 -22.79
N GLU A 482 10.72 -6.30 -22.50
CA GLU A 482 10.73 -7.48 -23.38
C GLU A 482 9.45 -8.30 -23.20
N THR A 483 8.51 -8.10 -24.12
CA THR A 483 7.21 -8.78 -24.15
C THR A 483 7.27 -10.21 -24.66
N SER A 484 8.31 -10.58 -25.42
CA SER A 484 8.51 -11.96 -25.91
C SER A 484 9.34 -12.80 -24.93
N SER A 485 9.33 -12.42 -23.64
CA SER A 485 10.03 -13.11 -22.57
C SER A 485 9.15 -14.19 -21.92
N PRO A 486 9.74 -15.14 -21.17
CA PRO A 486 8.98 -16.14 -20.43
C PRO A 486 8.33 -15.59 -19.15
N TYR A 487 8.20 -14.27 -19.01
CA TYR A 487 7.56 -13.60 -17.88
C TYR A 487 6.20 -13.02 -18.32
N PRO A 488 5.08 -13.67 -17.99
CA PRO A 488 3.73 -13.20 -18.36
C PRO A 488 3.43 -11.76 -17.93
N ALA A 489 3.99 -11.31 -16.79
CA ALA A 489 3.86 -9.95 -16.29
C ALA A 489 4.26 -8.87 -17.31
N ALA A 490 5.21 -9.17 -18.22
CA ALA A 490 5.66 -8.23 -19.23
C ALA A 490 4.54 -7.76 -20.19
N ASN A 491 3.50 -8.60 -20.37
CA ASN A 491 2.49 -8.46 -21.41
C ASN A 491 1.14 -7.91 -20.92
N SER A 492 0.89 -7.92 -19.61
CA SER A 492 -0.42 -7.55 -19.07
C SER A 492 -0.31 -7.15 -17.60
N VAL A 493 -1.01 -6.06 -17.26
CA VAL A 493 -1.13 -5.57 -15.89
C VAL A 493 -1.81 -6.59 -14.96
N ASP A 494 -2.72 -7.42 -15.48
CA ASP A 494 -3.33 -8.50 -14.68
C ASP A 494 -2.29 -9.54 -14.27
N ARG A 495 -1.40 -9.94 -15.19
CA ARG A 495 -0.31 -10.88 -14.92
C ARG A 495 0.74 -10.26 -14.00
N LEU A 496 0.95 -8.95 -14.10
CA LEU A 496 1.77 -8.21 -13.14
C LEU A 496 1.20 -8.32 -11.73
N VAL A 497 -0.10 -8.08 -11.54
CA VAL A 497 -0.75 -8.21 -10.24
C VAL A 497 -0.71 -9.64 -9.71
N GLU A 498 -0.98 -10.64 -10.56
CA GLU A 498 -0.83 -12.04 -10.18
C GLU A 498 0.59 -12.36 -9.70
N THR A 499 1.61 -11.77 -10.34
CA THR A 499 3.02 -11.94 -9.93
C THR A 499 3.27 -11.35 -8.55
N VAL A 500 2.67 -10.20 -8.24
CA VAL A 500 2.77 -9.59 -6.90
C VAL A 500 2.11 -10.47 -5.84
N VAL A 501 0.93 -11.02 -6.13
CA VAL A 501 0.23 -11.95 -5.22
C VAL A 501 1.05 -13.21 -5.02
N LEU A 502 1.59 -13.80 -6.09
CA LEU A 502 2.46 -14.97 -6.01
C LEU A 502 3.65 -14.71 -5.07
N ASN A 503 4.29 -13.55 -5.19
CA ASN A 503 5.40 -13.18 -4.32
C ASN A 503 4.97 -12.97 -2.86
N TYR A 504 3.79 -12.38 -2.62
CA TYR A 504 3.24 -12.27 -1.28
C TYR A 504 2.97 -13.64 -0.66
N MET A 505 2.37 -14.57 -1.40
CA MET A 505 2.11 -15.94 -0.92
C MET A 505 3.41 -16.74 -0.74
N ALA A 506 4.40 -16.53 -1.60
CA ALA A 506 5.72 -17.15 -1.46
C ALA A 506 6.46 -16.71 -0.18
N LEU A 507 6.31 -15.45 0.25
CA LEU A 507 6.84 -14.99 1.54
C LEU A 507 6.25 -15.76 2.73
N HIS A 508 5.08 -16.38 2.56
CA HIS A 508 4.37 -17.19 3.55
C HIS A 508 4.51 -18.71 3.32
N ASP A 509 5.40 -19.15 2.44
CA ASP A 509 5.55 -20.56 2.04
C ASP A 509 4.28 -21.18 1.42
N ASP A 510 3.44 -20.36 0.78
CA ASP A 510 2.12 -20.76 0.25
C ASP A 510 2.01 -20.66 -1.28
N VAL A 511 3.08 -21.06 -1.98
CA VAL A 511 3.04 -21.14 -3.46
C VAL A 511 2.03 -22.19 -3.93
N GLY A 512 1.80 -23.24 -3.13
CA GLY A 512 0.80 -24.27 -3.39
C GLY A 512 -0.63 -23.73 -3.39
N GLY A 513 -0.97 -22.85 -2.43
CA GLY A 513 -2.26 -22.15 -2.42
C GLY A 513 -2.46 -21.28 -3.66
N PHE A 514 -1.42 -20.54 -4.07
CA PHE A 514 -1.47 -19.73 -5.30
C PHE A 514 -1.74 -20.60 -6.54
N ALA A 515 -1.06 -21.74 -6.67
CA ALA A 515 -1.21 -22.64 -7.82
C ALA A 515 -2.62 -23.24 -7.95
N GLY A 516 -3.42 -23.23 -6.87
CA GLY A 516 -4.82 -23.63 -6.88
C GLY A 516 -5.78 -22.54 -7.40
N LEU A 517 -5.31 -21.30 -7.58
CA LEU A 517 -6.12 -20.17 -8.04
C LEU A 517 -6.23 -20.12 -9.57
N ALA A 518 -7.28 -19.49 -10.07
CA ALA A 518 -7.41 -19.21 -11.50
C ALA A 518 -6.51 -18.04 -11.91
N HIS A 519 -5.27 -18.33 -12.31
CA HIS A 519 -4.28 -17.34 -12.74
C HIS A 519 -3.68 -17.65 -14.12
N GLY A 520 -3.02 -16.68 -14.74
CA GLY A 520 -2.38 -16.84 -16.06
C GLY A 520 -0.85 -16.85 -16.05
N LEU A 521 -0.23 -17.06 -14.89
CA LEU A 521 1.22 -17.16 -14.76
C LEU A 521 1.83 -18.51 -15.23
N GLY A 522 0.99 -19.47 -15.64
CA GLY A 522 1.39 -20.84 -15.99
C GLY A 522 1.27 -21.80 -14.82
N SER A 523 1.02 -23.08 -15.10
CA SER A 523 0.59 -24.07 -14.09
C SER A 523 1.69 -24.98 -13.55
N SER A 524 2.92 -24.90 -14.10
CA SER A 524 4.02 -25.75 -13.64
C SER A 524 4.74 -25.11 -12.44
N PRO A 525 5.15 -25.88 -11.41
CA PRO A 525 5.93 -25.34 -10.29
C PRO A 525 7.17 -24.57 -10.73
N GLU A 526 7.82 -25.03 -11.79
CA GLU A 526 9.01 -24.41 -12.37
C GLU A 526 8.70 -23.03 -12.97
N THR A 527 7.55 -22.90 -13.64
CA THR A 527 7.12 -21.64 -14.24
C THR A 527 6.81 -20.60 -13.17
N LEU A 528 6.20 -21.03 -12.06
CA LEU A 528 5.94 -20.17 -10.91
C LEU A 528 7.24 -19.80 -10.18
N ASP A 529 8.15 -20.75 -9.98
CA ASP A 529 9.43 -20.52 -9.29
C ASP A 529 10.25 -19.39 -9.92
N ARG A 530 10.31 -19.34 -11.26
CA ARG A 530 10.95 -18.24 -12.01
C ARG A 530 10.39 -16.85 -11.69
N GLN A 531 9.14 -16.78 -11.25
CA GLN A 531 8.41 -15.54 -10.99
C GLN A 531 8.41 -15.16 -9.51
N ILE A 532 9.15 -15.87 -8.66
CA ILE A 532 9.27 -15.60 -7.23
C ILE A 532 10.64 -14.98 -6.94
N ALA A 533 10.66 -13.84 -6.26
CA ALA A 533 11.88 -13.14 -5.90
C ALA A 533 12.55 -13.73 -4.65
N PHE A 534 11.76 -13.99 -3.60
CA PHE A 534 12.28 -14.27 -2.26
C PHE A 534 12.00 -15.70 -1.79
N GLN A 535 12.86 -16.19 -0.91
CA GLN A 535 12.54 -17.33 -0.04
C GLN A 535 11.46 -16.91 0.98
N PRO A 536 10.71 -17.87 1.54
CA PRO A 536 9.76 -17.59 2.63
C PRO A 536 10.44 -16.89 3.81
N ILE A 537 9.72 -15.96 4.44
CA ILE A 537 10.18 -15.26 5.65
C ILE A 537 9.27 -15.54 6.86
N VAL A 538 8.08 -16.10 6.63
CA VAL A 538 7.17 -16.55 7.69
C VAL A 538 6.61 -17.94 7.37
N ASN A 539 6.51 -18.80 8.38
CA ASN A 539 5.90 -20.13 8.28
C ASN A 539 4.56 -20.16 9.04
N GLY A 540 3.56 -19.42 8.57
CA GLY A 540 2.21 -19.41 9.18
C GLY A 540 1.68 -18.03 9.55
N GLN A 541 1.37 -17.82 10.84
CA GLN A 541 0.80 -16.58 11.39
C GLN A 541 1.83 -15.82 12.24
N LEU A 542 1.88 -14.50 12.03
CA LEU A 542 2.56 -13.51 12.85
C LEU A 542 1.72 -13.17 14.08
N THR A 543 2.37 -12.88 15.20
CA THR A 543 1.72 -12.24 16.34
C THR A 543 1.75 -10.72 16.11
N PRO A 544 0.60 -10.03 16.05
CA PRO A 544 0.59 -8.56 15.95
C PRO A 544 1.26 -7.92 17.18
N PRO A 545 1.80 -6.69 17.07
CA PRO A 545 2.26 -5.96 18.23
C PRO A 545 1.05 -5.69 19.16
N GLY A 546 1.26 -5.94 20.45
CA GLY A 546 0.22 -5.84 21.49
C GLY A 546 -0.20 -4.42 21.82
#